data_AF-A0A4P5V3B8-F1
#
_entry.id   AF-A0A4P5V3B8-F1
#
_cell.length_a   1.000
_cell.length_b   1.000
_cell.length_c   1.000
_cell.angle_alpha   90.00
_cell.angle_beta   90.00
_cell.angle_gamma   90.00
#
_symmetry.space_group_name_H-M   'P 1'
#
loop_
_entity.id
_entity.type
_entity.pdbx_description
1 polymer ?
#
loop_
_entity_poly.entity_id
_entity_poly.type
_entity_poly.pdbx_seq_one_letter_code
_entity_poly.pdbx_strand_id
1 'polypeptide(L)'
;MTEMAHPVAQIATASLPHTSARVLYAIPGIWTDTWFDEPDAWWAWVCTFAGWSMDDWHRFRSRWATAGSDARRLLSIETGITFFDWRRLPGGSTFASVDRAVATVAADLRLMNPGTSVTLIGHSKGGSVIKHLLIAAHRATETDLPVPWDGGATLRHGICIDAPLDLIREAGSIMFGIRPRIWPASRPGVPVACATINNWYDPSGGRLAGVPNYQVRTWNDNFHPWPPHGMKSGLARRVLGDLGAGPSLVVTNADTVSLSSSVSG
;
A
#
# COMPACT_ATOMS: atom_id res chain seq x y z
N MET A 1 6.68 0.20 64.08
CA MET A 1 7.57 -0.17 62.96
C MET A 1 6.67 -0.43 61.78
N THR A 2 6.54 0.56 60.92
CA THR A 2 5.55 0.61 59.84
C THR A 2 6.34 0.87 58.57
N GLU A 3 6.51 -0.14 57.74
CA GLU A 3 7.15 -0.03 56.42
C GLU A 3 6.33 0.92 55.55
N MET A 4 6.97 2.01 55.11
CA MET A 4 6.40 2.91 54.13
C MET A 4 6.64 2.34 52.74
N ALA A 5 5.53 2.01 52.06
CA ALA A 5 5.52 1.69 50.64
C ALA A 5 6.05 2.90 49.84
N HIS A 6 7.06 2.67 49.01
CA HIS A 6 7.53 3.64 48.02
C HIS A 6 6.44 3.89 46.97
N PRO A 7 6.17 5.16 46.59
CA PRO A 7 5.28 5.44 45.47
C PRO A 7 5.98 5.03 44.18
N VAL A 8 5.44 4.01 43.51
CA VAL A 8 5.76 3.69 42.12
C VAL A 8 5.34 4.89 41.28
N ALA A 9 6.31 5.64 40.78
CA ALA A 9 6.08 6.69 39.82
C ALA A 9 5.36 6.09 38.61
N GLN A 10 4.10 6.46 38.43
CA GLN A 10 3.37 6.27 37.19
C GLN A 10 4.15 7.00 36.09
N ILE A 11 4.91 6.24 35.29
CA ILE A 11 5.39 6.72 34.01
C ILE A 11 4.14 6.91 33.18
N ALA A 12 3.69 8.15 33.09
CA ALA A 12 2.74 8.59 32.09
C ALA A 12 3.26 8.11 30.73
N THR A 13 2.56 7.15 30.13
CA THR A 13 2.66 6.85 28.72
C THR A 13 2.26 8.12 27.97
N ALA A 14 3.25 8.97 27.72
CA ALA A 14 3.14 10.07 26.81
C ALA A 14 2.70 9.48 25.46
N SER A 15 1.46 9.75 25.08
CA SER A 15 0.94 9.50 23.75
C SER A 15 1.94 10.05 22.73
N LEU A 16 2.61 9.18 21.99
CA LEU A 16 3.54 9.58 20.92
C LEU A 16 2.74 10.30 19.82
N PRO A 17 2.87 11.62 19.62
CA PRO A 17 2.17 12.31 18.56
C PRO A 17 3.14 12.48 17.39
N HIS A 18 3.07 11.55 16.45
CA HIS A 18 3.06 11.77 14.99
C HIS A 18 3.07 10.41 14.28
N THR A 19 1.91 9.76 14.28
CA THR A 19 1.58 8.61 13.44
C THR A 19 1.26 9.14 12.04
N SER A 20 1.97 8.74 10.99
CA SER A 20 1.72 9.28 9.64
C SER A 20 0.23 9.24 9.28
N ALA A 21 -0.36 10.39 8.93
CA ALA A 21 -1.77 10.50 8.54
C ALA A 21 -2.07 9.76 7.21
N ARG A 22 -1.02 9.32 6.51
CA ARG A 22 -1.09 8.63 5.23
C ARG A 22 -0.21 7.39 5.25
N VAL A 23 -0.75 6.27 4.78
CA VAL A 23 -0.05 4.98 4.74
C VAL A 23 -0.04 4.42 3.33
N LEU A 24 1.14 3.98 2.88
CA LEU A 24 1.29 3.08 1.75
C LEU A 24 1.42 1.66 2.28
N TYR A 25 0.47 0.81 1.94
CA TYR A 25 0.49 -0.60 2.30
C TYR A 25 0.75 -1.44 1.04
N ALA A 26 1.94 -2.01 0.96
CA ALA A 26 2.37 -2.83 -0.17
C ALA A 26 2.16 -4.33 0.09
N ILE A 27 1.48 -5.00 -0.85
CA ILE A 27 1.11 -6.41 -0.79
C ILE A 27 1.80 -7.14 -1.97
N PRO A 28 2.79 -8.01 -1.71
CA PRO A 28 3.54 -8.64 -2.77
C PRO A 28 2.84 -9.91 -3.31
N GLY A 29 3.41 -10.50 -4.35
CA GLY A 29 2.83 -11.59 -5.14
C GLY A 29 3.18 -13.00 -4.65
N ILE A 30 3.08 -13.98 -5.55
CA ILE A 30 3.53 -15.37 -5.29
C ILE A 30 5.07 -15.40 -5.30
N TRP A 31 5.68 -16.26 -4.46
CA TRP A 31 7.15 -16.41 -4.33
C TRP A 31 7.88 -15.14 -3.87
N THR A 32 7.26 -14.37 -2.98
CA THR A 32 7.77 -13.07 -2.53
C THR A 32 7.89 -12.97 -1.01
N ASP A 33 7.95 -14.08 -0.28
CA ASP A 33 8.11 -14.06 1.18
C ASP A 33 9.32 -13.24 1.62
N THR A 34 10.41 -13.24 0.84
CA THR A 34 11.62 -12.45 1.11
C THR A 34 11.43 -10.95 0.93
N TRP A 35 10.41 -10.49 0.19
CA TRP A 35 10.17 -9.07 -0.05
C TRP A 35 9.73 -8.32 1.20
N PHE A 36 9.28 -9.04 2.23
CA PHE A 36 9.05 -8.44 3.52
C PHE A 36 10.37 -8.05 4.19
N ASP A 37 11.44 -8.83 4.06
CA ASP A 37 12.76 -8.49 4.63
C ASP A 37 13.55 -7.57 3.71
N GLU A 38 13.39 -7.75 2.39
CA GLU A 38 14.08 -7.03 1.32
C GLU A 38 13.08 -6.33 0.39
N PRO A 39 12.52 -5.16 0.79
CA PRO A 39 11.43 -4.52 0.09
C PRO A 39 11.84 -3.78 -1.21
N ASP A 40 12.95 -4.16 -1.83
CA ASP A 40 13.53 -3.47 -2.99
C ASP A 40 12.57 -3.35 -4.15
N ALA A 41 11.68 -4.32 -4.35
CA ALA A 41 10.67 -4.24 -5.41
C ALA A 41 9.86 -2.93 -5.35
N TRP A 42 9.67 -2.37 -4.14
CA TRP A 42 8.79 -1.25 -3.86
C TRP A 42 9.48 0.12 -3.87
N TRP A 43 10.81 0.18 -4.07
CA TRP A 43 11.59 1.41 -3.88
C TRP A 43 10.97 2.62 -4.60
N ALA A 44 10.56 2.44 -5.86
CA ALA A 44 10.01 3.48 -6.70
C ALA A 44 8.67 4.02 -6.17
N TRP A 45 7.81 3.13 -5.69
CA TRP A 45 6.50 3.47 -5.14
C TRP A 45 6.63 4.13 -3.78
N VAL A 46 7.52 3.62 -2.92
CA VAL A 46 7.83 4.21 -1.61
C VAL A 46 8.41 5.61 -1.79
N CYS A 47 9.44 5.76 -2.64
CA CYS A 47 10.05 7.06 -2.89
C CYS A 47 9.04 8.09 -3.41
N THR A 48 8.21 7.68 -4.36
CA THR A 48 7.21 8.57 -4.93
C THR A 48 6.12 8.94 -3.93
N PHE A 49 5.61 7.97 -3.17
CA PHE A 49 4.53 8.20 -2.20
C PHE A 49 5.00 9.09 -1.05
N ALA A 50 6.18 8.81 -0.50
CA ALA A 50 6.72 9.51 0.65
C ALA A 50 7.47 10.80 0.28
N GLY A 51 7.72 11.04 -1.02
CA GLY A 51 8.56 12.16 -1.48
C GLY A 51 10.03 11.98 -1.11
N TRP A 52 10.49 10.74 -0.95
CA TRP A 52 11.85 10.42 -0.52
C TRP A 52 12.85 10.49 -1.67
N SER A 53 14.08 10.89 -1.33
CA SER A 53 15.25 10.69 -2.17
C SER A 53 15.69 9.22 -2.16
N MET A 54 16.62 8.86 -3.06
CA MET A 54 17.27 7.54 -3.02
C MET A 54 18.04 7.31 -1.71
N ASP A 55 18.65 8.35 -1.13
CA ASP A 55 19.38 8.24 0.13
C ASP A 55 18.44 7.94 1.30
N ASP A 56 17.27 8.57 1.33
CA ASP A 56 16.23 8.29 2.32
C ASP A 56 15.73 6.85 2.20
N TRP A 57 15.53 6.36 0.97
CA TRP A 57 15.21 4.97 0.70
C TRP A 57 16.29 4.02 1.22
N HIS A 58 17.56 4.26 0.90
CA HIS A 58 18.65 3.41 1.37
C HIS A 58 18.76 3.39 2.89
N ARG A 59 18.56 4.54 3.55
CA ARG A 59 18.52 4.65 5.01
C ARG A 59 17.35 3.85 5.59
N PHE A 60 16.15 4.03 5.07
CA PHE A 60 14.96 3.29 5.49
C PHE A 60 15.16 1.78 5.31
N ARG A 61 15.59 1.35 4.12
CA ARG A 61 15.82 -0.07 3.79
C ARG A 61 16.85 -0.70 4.73
N SER A 62 17.97 -0.02 4.99
CA SER A 62 19.01 -0.52 5.89
C SER A 62 18.49 -0.73 7.31
N ARG A 63 17.71 0.24 7.85
CA ARG A 63 17.02 0.11 9.13
C ARG A 63 16.02 -1.05 9.11
N TRP A 64 15.23 -1.17 8.05
CA TRP A 64 14.21 -2.20 7.91
C TRP A 64 14.80 -3.62 7.89
N ALA A 65 15.82 -3.85 7.06
CA ALA A 65 16.43 -5.17 6.88
C ALA A 65 17.03 -5.73 8.18
N THR A 66 17.59 -4.85 9.03
CA THR A 66 18.24 -5.22 10.30
C THR A 66 17.31 -5.20 11.51
N ALA A 67 16.13 -4.57 11.40
CA ALA A 67 15.18 -4.46 12.49
C ALA A 67 14.44 -5.77 12.77
N GLY A 68 14.24 -6.07 14.06
CA GLY A 68 13.28 -7.09 14.50
C GLY A 68 11.81 -6.63 14.34
N SER A 69 10.86 -7.52 14.58
CA SER A 69 9.43 -7.28 14.31
C SER A 69 8.86 -6.02 14.96
N ASP A 70 9.15 -5.78 16.24
CA ASP A 70 8.66 -4.59 16.95
C ASP A 70 9.27 -3.30 16.39
N ALA A 71 10.56 -3.31 16.06
CA ALA A 71 11.23 -2.17 15.46
C ALA A 71 10.71 -1.87 14.05
N ARG A 72 10.41 -2.91 13.24
CA ARG A 72 9.76 -2.74 11.94
C ARG A 72 8.34 -2.17 12.08
N ARG A 73 7.57 -2.63 13.06
CA ARG A 73 6.25 -2.07 13.36
C ARG A 73 6.33 -0.58 13.72
N LEU A 74 7.26 -0.19 14.58
CA LEU A 74 7.49 1.22 14.92
C LEU A 74 7.93 2.03 13.70
N LEU A 75 8.82 1.48 12.87
CA LEU A 75 9.27 2.12 11.63
C LEU A 75 8.12 2.32 10.64
N SER A 76 7.20 1.36 10.52
CA SER A 76 5.98 1.51 9.71
C SER A 76 5.07 2.63 10.22
N ILE A 77 4.93 2.77 11.55
CA ILE A 77 4.15 3.85 12.16
C ILE A 77 4.81 5.22 11.92
N GLU A 78 6.12 5.31 12.09
CA GLU A 78 6.94 6.52 11.89
C GLU A 78 6.86 7.01 10.44
N THR A 79 6.97 6.10 9.48
CA THR A 79 7.13 6.44 8.05
C THR A 79 5.84 6.38 7.25
N GLY A 80 4.82 5.71 7.75
CA GLY A 80 3.62 5.38 6.98
C GLY A 80 3.88 4.34 5.88
N ILE A 81 4.98 3.59 5.93
CA ILE A 81 5.29 2.53 4.95
C ILE A 81 5.13 1.16 5.60
N THR A 82 4.23 0.35 5.03
CA THR A 82 3.90 -0.99 5.54
C THR A 82 4.00 -2.02 4.43
N PHE A 83 4.61 -3.17 4.73
CA PHE A 83 4.69 -4.31 3.83
C PHE A 83 3.90 -5.49 4.41
N PHE A 84 3.09 -6.15 3.58
CA PHE A 84 2.40 -7.37 3.96
C PHE A 84 3.40 -8.52 4.13
N ASP A 85 3.37 -9.19 5.28
CA ASP A 85 4.14 -10.42 5.50
C ASP A 85 3.27 -11.65 5.24
N TRP A 86 3.47 -12.29 4.08
CA TRP A 86 2.77 -13.53 3.73
C TRP A 86 3.06 -14.68 4.68
N ARG A 87 4.19 -14.67 5.41
CA ARG A 87 4.58 -15.73 6.35
C ARG A 87 3.70 -15.76 7.60
N ARG A 88 2.90 -14.72 7.83
CA ARG A 88 1.81 -14.71 8.82
C ARG A 88 0.71 -15.73 8.49
N LEU A 89 0.66 -16.22 7.25
CA LEU A 89 -0.37 -17.12 6.76
C LEU A 89 0.19 -18.52 6.47
N PRO A 90 -0.58 -19.59 6.77
CA PRO A 90 -0.20 -20.95 6.38
C PRO A 90 0.04 -21.05 4.87
N GLY A 91 1.20 -21.59 4.49
CA GLY A 91 1.62 -21.76 3.09
C GLY A 91 2.36 -20.56 2.48
N GLY A 92 2.57 -19.48 3.23
CA GLY A 92 3.32 -18.30 2.79
C GLY A 92 2.78 -17.68 1.50
N SER A 93 3.62 -16.94 0.79
CA SER A 93 3.23 -16.23 -0.43
C SER A 93 2.73 -17.17 -1.53
N THR A 94 3.23 -18.41 -1.54
CA THR A 94 2.91 -19.41 -2.55
C THR A 94 1.49 -19.96 -2.41
N PHE A 95 1.15 -20.51 -1.25
CA PHE A 95 -0.06 -21.30 -1.08
C PHE A 95 -1.13 -20.67 -0.18
N ALA A 96 -0.80 -19.59 0.55
CA ALA A 96 -1.78 -18.95 1.41
C ALA A 96 -3.01 -18.48 0.62
N SER A 97 -4.19 -18.67 1.20
CA SER A 97 -5.43 -18.22 0.58
C SER A 97 -5.52 -16.69 0.54
N VAL A 98 -5.95 -16.14 -0.60
CA VAL A 98 -6.27 -14.71 -0.75
C VAL A 98 -7.34 -14.28 0.25
N ASP A 99 -8.35 -15.11 0.53
CA ASP A 99 -9.40 -14.77 1.50
C ASP A 99 -8.84 -14.60 2.93
N ARG A 100 -7.81 -15.37 3.31
CA ARG A 100 -7.09 -15.21 4.59
C ARG A 100 -6.25 -13.93 4.62
N ALA A 101 -5.60 -13.60 3.50
CA ALA A 101 -4.87 -12.34 3.36
C ALA A 101 -5.80 -11.13 3.42
N VAL A 102 -6.98 -11.18 2.80
CA VAL A 102 -8.03 -10.15 2.90
C VAL A 102 -8.43 -9.92 4.35
N ALA A 103 -8.71 -10.99 5.10
CA ALA A 103 -9.06 -10.88 6.52
C ALA A 103 -7.92 -10.26 7.34
N THR A 104 -6.67 -10.58 7.01
CA THR A 104 -5.48 -10.04 7.69
C THR A 104 -5.29 -8.56 7.38
N VAL A 105 -5.41 -8.15 6.12
CA VAL A 105 -5.33 -6.74 5.72
C VAL A 105 -6.48 -5.95 6.34
N ALA A 106 -7.70 -6.48 6.36
CA ALA A 106 -8.83 -5.83 7.02
C ALA A 106 -8.58 -5.65 8.54
N ALA A 107 -8.01 -6.65 9.21
CA ALA A 107 -7.64 -6.54 10.62
C ALA A 107 -6.56 -5.47 10.84
N ASP A 108 -5.53 -5.43 9.98
CA ASP A 108 -4.48 -4.42 10.07
C ASP A 108 -5.05 -3.00 9.87
N LEU A 109 -5.93 -2.81 8.88
CA LEU A 109 -6.62 -1.53 8.64
C LEU A 109 -7.49 -1.11 9.83
N ARG A 110 -8.17 -2.06 10.48
CA ARG A 110 -9.00 -1.81 11.66
C ARG A 110 -8.19 -1.36 12.87
N LEU A 111 -6.95 -1.85 13.00
CA LEU A 111 -6.04 -1.50 14.10
C LEU A 111 -5.32 -0.16 13.92
N MET A 112 -5.42 0.45 12.73
CA MET A 112 -4.88 1.79 12.48
C MET A 112 -5.77 2.87 13.11
N ASN A 113 -5.16 4.00 13.48
CA ASN A 113 -5.87 5.13 14.05
C ASN A 113 -6.96 5.63 13.08
N PRO A 114 -8.18 5.92 13.58
CA PRO A 114 -9.19 6.64 12.83
C PRO A 114 -8.61 7.93 12.22
N GLY A 115 -8.90 8.18 10.94
CA GLY A 115 -8.34 9.32 10.18
C GLY A 115 -7.06 9.00 9.39
N THR A 116 -6.44 7.84 9.60
CA THR A 116 -5.34 7.36 8.74
C THR A 116 -5.87 7.08 7.34
N SER A 117 -5.30 7.73 6.32
CA SER A 117 -5.66 7.50 4.92
C SER A 117 -4.73 6.48 4.27
N VAL A 118 -5.29 5.38 3.77
CA VAL A 118 -4.50 4.25 3.24
C VAL A 118 -4.56 4.18 1.71
N THR A 119 -3.39 3.98 1.11
CA THR A 119 -3.18 3.58 -0.28
C THR A 119 -2.69 2.14 -0.29
N LEU A 120 -3.50 1.21 -0.78
CA LEU A 120 -3.06 -0.17 -1.00
C LEU A 120 -2.42 -0.28 -2.37
N ILE A 121 -1.30 -0.98 -2.45
CA ILE A 121 -0.66 -1.37 -3.70
C ILE A 121 -0.36 -2.86 -3.67
N GLY A 122 -0.80 -3.58 -4.71
CA GLY A 122 -0.75 -5.03 -4.76
C GLY A 122 -0.14 -5.52 -6.06
N HIS A 123 0.91 -6.33 -5.98
CA HIS A 123 1.53 -6.97 -7.13
C HIS A 123 1.05 -8.41 -7.29
N SER A 124 0.69 -8.82 -8.51
CA SER A 124 0.26 -10.18 -8.82
C SER A 124 -0.87 -10.64 -7.87
N LYS A 125 -0.66 -11.70 -7.10
CA LYS A 125 -1.59 -12.18 -6.05
C LYS A 125 -1.98 -11.11 -5.03
N GLY A 126 -1.09 -10.16 -4.72
CA GLY A 126 -1.41 -9.02 -3.86
C GLY A 126 -2.48 -8.09 -4.45
N GLY A 127 -2.54 -7.95 -5.78
CA GLY A 127 -3.62 -7.21 -6.44
C GLY A 127 -4.98 -7.94 -6.33
N SER A 128 -4.99 -9.27 -6.32
CA SER A 128 -6.20 -10.05 -6.03
C SER A 128 -6.68 -9.86 -4.59
N VAL A 129 -5.77 -9.69 -3.62
CA VAL A 129 -6.14 -9.31 -2.23
C VAL A 129 -6.90 -7.99 -2.22
N ILE A 130 -6.40 -6.97 -2.91
CA ILE A 130 -7.07 -5.66 -3.02
C ILE A 130 -8.45 -5.82 -3.67
N LYS A 131 -8.53 -6.53 -4.81
CA LYS A 131 -9.81 -6.79 -5.50
C LYS A 131 -10.83 -7.44 -4.56
N HIS A 132 -10.44 -8.52 -3.87
CA HIS A 132 -11.33 -9.27 -2.99
C HIS A 132 -11.77 -8.42 -1.79
N LEU A 133 -10.87 -7.61 -1.23
CA LEU A 133 -11.16 -6.69 -0.14
C LEU A 133 -12.23 -5.65 -0.54
N LEU A 134 -12.09 -5.06 -1.73
CA LEU A 134 -13.04 -4.09 -2.27
C LEU A 134 -14.41 -4.72 -2.59
N ILE A 135 -14.42 -5.95 -3.10
CA ILE A 135 -15.67 -6.72 -3.31
C ILE A 135 -16.36 -6.99 -1.97
N ALA A 136 -15.62 -7.39 -0.94
CA ALA A 136 -16.17 -7.64 0.39
C ALA A 136 -16.80 -6.37 0.97
N ALA A 137 -16.14 -5.23 0.82
CA ALA A 137 -16.65 -3.94 1.28
C ALA A 137 -17.90 -3.49 0.51
N HIS A 138 -17.93 -3.67 -0.81
CA HIS A 138 -19.12 -3.38 -1.61
C HIS A 138 -20.32 -4.23 -1.17
N ARG A 139 -20.14 -5.53 -0.97
CA ARG A 139 -21.22 -6.40 -0.50
C ARG A 139 -21.73 -6.00 0.88
N ALA A 140 -20.83 -5.56 1.77
CA ALA A 140 -21.21 -5.04 3.07
C ALA A 140 -22.12 -3.80 2.91
N THR A 141 -21.77 -2.86 2.03
CA THR A 141 -22.61 -1.69 1.75
C THR A 141 -23.97 -2.04 1.12
N GLU A 142 -24.05 -3.05 0.27
CA GLU A 142 -25.34 -3.50 -0.33
C GLU A 142 -26.26 -4.19 0.67
N THR A 143 -25.69 -4.73 1.75
CA THR A 143 -26.42 -5.53 2.75
C THR A 143 -26.59 -4.81 4.09
N ASP A 144 -26.27 -3.52 4.15
CA ASP A 144 -26.26 -2.70 5.38
C ASP A 144 -25.44 -3.34 6.52
N LEU A 145 -24.36 -4.03 6.16
CA LEU A 145 -23.39 -4.60 7.07
C LEU A 145 -22.16 -3.68 7.21
N PRO A 146 -21.49 -3.67 8.37
CA PRO A 146 -20.28 -2.90 8.53
C PRO A 146 -19.19 -3.42 7.59
N VAL A 147 -18.46 -2.48 6.97
CA VAL A 147 -17.26 -2.80 6.17
C VAL A 147 -16.26 -3.55 7.06
N PRO A 148 -15.50 -4.56 6.57
CA PRO A 148 -14.70 -5.43 7.42
C PRO A 148 -13.65 -4.73 8.30
N TRP A 149 -13.21 -3.52 7.94
CA TRP A 149 -12.25 -2.71 8.68
C TRP A 149 -12.86 -1.42 9.27
N ASP A 150 -14.18 -1.40 9.44
CA ASP A 150 -14.90 -0.24 9.99
C ASP A 150 -14.36 0.17 11.38
N GLY A 151 -14.37 1.47 11.63
CA GLY A 151 -13.80 2.09 12.83
C GLY A 151 -12.27 2.27 12.83
N GLY A 152 -11.55 1.83 11.79
CA GLY A 152 -10.10 2.00 11.66
C GLY A 152 -9.68 3.04 10.62
N ALA A 153 -8.67 2.71 9.82
CA ALA A 153 -8.21 3.54 8.71
C ALA A 153 -9.26 3.71 7.60
N THR A 154 -9.18 4.86 6.91
CA THR A 154 -9.94 5.11 5.68
C THR A 154 -9.15 4.64 4.46
N LEU A 155 -9.63 3.59 3.80
CA LEU A 155 -9.08 3.16 2.51
C LEU A 155 -9.45 4.18 1.42
N ARG A 156 -8.44 4.84 0.83
CA ARG A 156 -8.62 5.86 -0.22
C ARG A 156 -8.30 5.33 -1.61
N HIS A 157 -7.27 4.48 -1.72
CA HIS A 157 -6.77 4.05 -3.02
C HIS A 157 -6.45 2.56 -3.06
N GLY A 158 -6.64 1.95 -4.24
CA GLY A 158 -6.24 0.57 -4.54
C GLY A 158 -5.55 0.46 -5.89
N ILE A 159 -4.29 0.03 -5.90
CA ILE A 159 -3.47 -0.11 -7.12
C ILE A 159 -3.14 -1.58 -7.32
N CYS A 160 -3.60 -2.15 -8.43
CA CYS A 160 -3.31 -3.54 -8.79
C CYS A 160 -2.29 -3.59 -9.93
N ILE A 161 -1.16 -4.26 -9.72
CA ILE A 161 -0.04 -4.34 -10.66
C ILE A 161 0.11 -5.79 -11.11
N ASP A 162 -0.01 -6.03 -12.41
CA ASP A 162 0.18 -7.34 -13.04
C ASP A 162 -0.62 -8.47 -12.35
N ALA A 163 -1.85 -8.13 -11.94
CA ALA A 163 -2.67 -8.98 -11.09
C ALA A 163 -3.67 -9.81 -11.92
N PRO A 164 -3.97 -11.05 -11.52
CA PRO A 164 -5.05 -11.82 -12.12
C PRO A 164 -6.37 -11.25 -11.61
N LEU A 165 -6.96 -10.33 -12.37
CA LEU A 165 -8.20 -9.62 -11.99
C LEU A 165 -9.44 -10.07 -12.78
N ASP A 166 -9.27 -10.93 -13.79
CA ASP A 166 -10.35 -11.58 -14.51
C ASP A 166 -10.52 -13.06 -14.10
N LEU A 167 -11.70 -13.61 -14.37
CA LEU A 167 -12.07 -14.96 -13.93
C LEU A 167 -11.16 -16.05 -14.50
N ILE A 168 -10.67 -15.91 -15.73
CA ILE A 168 -9.87 -16.96 -16.40
C ILE A 168 -8.53 -17.07 -15.68
N ARG A 169 -7.89 -15.93 -15.42
CA ARG A 169 -6.60 -15.91 -14.73
C ARG A 169 -6.70 -16.28 -13.27
N GLU A 170 -7.76 -15.87 -12.60
CA GLU A 170 -8.04 -16.32 -11.23
C GLU A 170 -8.26 -17.84 -11.20
N ALA A 171 -8.96 -18.41 -12.18
CA ALA A 171 -9.17 -19.86 -12.27
C ALA A 171 -7.83 -20.60 -12.47
N GLY A 172 -6.95 -20.09 -13.34
CA GLY A 172 -5.60 -20.60 -13.51
C GLY A 172 -4.71 -20.48 -12.27
N SER A 173 -5.11 -19.66 -11.29
CA SER A 173 -4.34 -19.37 -10.09
C SER A 173 -4.91 -20.00 -8.81
N ILE A 174 -5.90 -20.89 -8.93
CA ILE A 174 -6.54 -21.58 -7.78
C ILE A 174 -5.53 -22.35 -6.94
N MET A 175 -4.58 -23.03 -7.57
CA MET A 175 -3.52 -23.76 -6.87
C MET A 175 -2.60 -22.86 -6.02
N PHE A 176 -2.60 -21.55 -6.28
CA PHE A 176 -1.86 -20.54 -5.51
C PHE A 176 -2.76 -19.78 -4.53
N GLY A 177 -3.93 -20.32 -4.20
CA GLY A 177 -4.83 -19.78 -3.19
C GLY A 177 -5.70 -18.60 -3.66
N ILE A 178 -5.73 -18.32 -4.98
CA ILE A 178 -6.59 -17.28 -5.57
C ILE A 178 -7.92 -17.91 -6.00
N ARG A 179 -9.03 -17.48 -5.41
CA ARG A 179 -10.36 -17.95 -5.81
C ARG A 179 -10.99 -16.97 -6.80
N PRO A 180 -11.60 -17.42 -7.90
CA PRO A 180 -12.30 -16.53 -8.82
C PRO A 180 -13.37 -15.70 -8.12
N ARG A 181 -13.35 -14.39 -8.36
CA ARG A 181 -14.36 -13.45 -7.86
C ARG A 181 -14.80 -12.51 -8.98
N ILE A 182 -16.11 -12.37 -9.15
CA ILE A 182 -16.65 -11.42 -10.12
C ILE A 182 -16.50 -10.01 -9.55
N TRP A 183 -15.81 -9.15 -10.28
CA TRP A 183 -15.80 -7.72 -10.01
C TRP A 183 -17.19 -7.15 -10.34
N PRO A 184 -17.84 -6.42 -9.41
CA PRO A 184 -19.16 -5.84 -9.67
C PRO A 184 -19.12 -4.88 -10.86
N ALA A 185 -20.20 -4.86 -11.65
CA ALA A 185 -20.33 -3.94 -12.78
C ALA A 185 -20.56 -2.50 -12.32
N SER A 186 -21.21 -2.33 -11.16
CA SER A 186 -21.26 -1.09 -10.38
C SER A 186 -19.94 -0.90 -9.64
N ARG A 187 -19.48 0.36 -9.52
CA ARG A 187 -18.31 0.68 -8.69
C ARG A 187 -18.54 0.15 -7.27
N PRO A 188 -17.50 -0.34 -6.58
CA PRO A 188 -17.63 -0.77 -5.20
C PRO A 188 -18.25 0.37 -4.38
N GLY A 189 -19.21 0.06 -3.51
CA GLY A 189 -19.94 1.03 -2.69
C GLY A 189 -19.09 1.82 -1.70
N VAL A 190 -17.78 1.57 -1.67
CA VAL A 190 -16.78 2.37 -0.94
C VAL A 190 -16.06 3.28 -1.93
N PRO A 191 -15.95 4.60 -1.66
CA PRO A 191 -15.31 5.57 -2.56
C PRO A 191 -13.79 5.42 -2.59
N VAL A 192 -13.30 4.28 -3.08
CA VAL A 192 -11.88 3.97 -3.27
C VAL A 192 -11.52 4.22 -4.74
N ALA A 193 -10.64 5.19 -4.98
CA ALA A 193 -10.12 5.40 -6.33
C ALA A 193 -9.10 4.30 -6.65
N CYS A 194 -9.31 3.61 -7.76
CA CYS A 194 -8.51 2.45 -8.14
C CYS A 194 -7.69 2.71 -9.40
N ALA A 195 -6.61 1.96 -9.56
CA ALA A 195 -5.85 1.88 -10.80
C ALA A 195 -5.42 0.43 -11.07
N THR A 196 -5.36 0.05 -12.33
CA THR A 196 -4.76 -1.21 -12.78
C THR A 196 -3.55 -0.92 -13.64
N ILE A 197 -2.47 -1.68 -13.46
CA ILE A 197 -1.26 -1.60 -14.26
C ILE A 197 -1.00 -2.96 -14.88
N ASN A 198 -0.92 -3.02 -16.20
CA ASN A 198 -0.75 -4.25 -16.96
C ASN A 198 0.45 -4.16 -17.92
N ASN A 199 1.01 -5.31 -18.26
CA ASN A 199 2.04 -5.46 -19.28
C ASN A 199 1.42 -5.37 -20.69
N TRP A 200 2.08 -4.71 -21.66
CA TRP A 200 1.62 -4.61 -23.05
C TRP A 200 1.39 -5.95 -23.76
N TYR A 201 2.09 -7.03 -23.37
CA TYR A 201 1.83 -8.39 -23.90
C TYR A 201 0.54 -9.01 -23.38
N ASP A 202 -0.22 -8.30 -22.55
CA ASP A 202 -1.50 -8.71 -22.05
C ASP A 202 -2.64 -7.85 -22.62
N PRO A 203 -3.10 -8.12 -23.86
CA PRO A 203 -4.18 -7.36 -24.49
C PRO A 203 -5.55 -7.62 -23.83
N SER A 204 -5.73 -8.74 -23.13
CA SER A 204 -6.93 -8.97 -22.30
C SER A 204 -6.83 -8.27 -20.95
N GLY A 205 -5.62 -7.93 -20.52
CA GLY A 205 -5.27 -7.00 -19.44
C GLY A 205 -6.15 -7.22 -18.23
N GLY A 206 -5.81 -8.15 -17.34
CA GLY A 206 -6.59 -8.41 -16.12
C GLY A 206 -6.95 -7.08 -15.47
N ARG A 207 -8.18 -6.59 -15.69
CA ARG A 207 -8.58 -5.21 -15.40
C ARG A 207 -9.88 -5.22 -14.64
N LEU A 208 -9.95 -4.32 -13.67
CA LEU A 208 -11.22 -4.03 -13.03
C LEU A 208 -12.04 -3.17 -14.00
N ALA A 209 -13.26 -3.62 -14.31
CA ALA A 209 -14.15 -2.87 -15.17
C ALA A 209 -14.40 -1.48 -14.57
N GLY A 210 -14.33 -0.43 -15.41
CA GLY A 210 -14.54 0.96 -14.99
C GLY A 210 -13.38 1.61 -14.24
N VAL A 211 -12.21 0.96 -14.17
CA VAL A 211 -11.00 1.47 -13.49
C VAL A 211 -9.94 1.88 -14.52
N PRO A 212 -9.22 3.02 -14.31
CA PRO A 212 -8.09 3.42 -15.16
C PRO A 212 -7.03 2.31 -15.30
N ASN A 213 -6.57 2.08 -16.53
CA ASN A 213 -5.58 1.07 -16.84
C ASN A 213 -4.31 1.68 -17.46
N TYR A 214 -3.15 1.43 -16.84
CA TYR A 214 -1.84 1.87 -17.28
C TYR A 214 -1.09 0.72 -17.94
N GLN A 215 -0.63 0.91 -19.16
CA GLN A 215 0.10 -0.10 -19.93
C GLN A 215 1.61 0.15 -19.86
N VAL A 216 2.38 -0.90 -19.58
CA VAL A 216 3.84 -0.86 -19.54
C VAL A 216 4.40 -1.49 -20.82
N ARG A 217 5.14 -0.72 -21.63
CA ARG A 217 5.82 -1.22 -22.83
C ARG A 217 7.04 -2.04 -22.44
N THR A 218 7.11 -3.28 -22.94
CA THR A 218 7.94 -4.38 -22.44
C THR A 218 9.35 -4.49 -22.98
N TRP A 219 9.70 -3.79 -24.05
CA TRP A 219 10.89 -4.18 -24.81
C TRP A 219 12.24 -3.88 -24.12
N ASN A 220 12.27 -2.95 -23.16
CA ASN A 220 13.46 -2.67 -22.35
C ASN A 220 13.52 -3.50 -21.04
N ASP A 221 12.51 -4.32 -20.73
CA ASP A 221 12.35 -4.95 -19.40
C ASP A 221 12.87 -6.39 -19.34
N ASN A 222 12.99 -7.05 -20.50
CA ASN A 222 13.49 -8.42 -20.58
C ASN A 222 15.00 -8.53 -20.33
N PHE A 223 15.74 -7.42 -20.29
CA PHE A 223 17.20 -7.41 -20.10
C PHE A 223 17.62 -7.10 -18.66
N HIS A 224 16.72 -6.52 -17.85
CA HIS A 224 16.92 -6.31 -16.41
C HIS A 224 15.62 -6.63 -15.67
N PRO A 225 15.45 -7.86 -15.16
CA PRO A 225 14.16 -8.37 -14.67
C PRO A 225 13.67 -7.73 -13.35
N TRP A 226 14.35 -6.68 -12.87
CA TRP A 226 14.13 -6.12 -11.53
C TRP A 226 14.15 -4.58 -11.51
N PRO A 227 13.10 -3.92 -10.95
CA PRO A 227 11.89 -4.53 -10.38
C PRO A 227 10.88 -5.00 -11.45
N PRO A 228 9.96 -5.92 -11.10
CA PRO A 228 8.97 -6.47 -12.04
C PRO A 228 8.10 -5.42 -12.74
N HIS A 229 7.41 -5.81 -13.80
CA HIS A 229 6.60 -4.91 -14.63
C HIS A 229 5.66 -4.04 -13.80
N GLY A 230 5.55 -2.75 -14.14
CA GLY A 230 4.70 -1.80 -13.42
C GLY A 230 5.28 -1.28 -12.11
N MET A 231 6.43 -1.77 -11.65
CA MET A 231 7.07 -1.35 -10.39
C MET A 231 8.07 -0.19 -10.56
N LYS A 232 8.02 0.52 -11.69
CA LYS A 232 9.01 1.55 -12.04
C LYS A 232 8.61 2.95 -11.58
N SER A 233 9.61 3.78 -11.29
CA SER A 233 9.44 5.16 -10.81
C SER A 233 8.55 6.04 -11.70
N GLY A 234 8.70 5.98 -13.03
CA GLY A 234 7.89 6.78 -13.95
C GLY A 234 6.39 6.47 -13.88
N LEU A 235 6.04 5.19 -13.67
CA LEU A 235 4.65 4.77 -13.49
C LEU A 235 4.15 5.10 -12.09
N ALA A 236 4.97 4.88 -11.06
CA ALA A 236 4.62 5.25 -9.69
C ALA A 236 4.22 6.73 -9.60
N ARG A 237 5.02 7.64 -10.17
CA ARG A 237 4.73 9.08 -10.20
C ARG A 237 3.43 9.40 -10.90
N ARG A 238 3.22 8.81 -12.09
CA ARG A 238 2.01 9.06 -12.87
C ARG A 238 0.76 8.57 -12.15
N VAL A 239 0.76 7.31 -11.71
CA VAL A 239 -0.41 6.67 -11.08
C VAL A 239 -0.74 7.32 -9.75
N LEU A 240 0.26 7.56 -8.88
CA LEU A 240 0.01 8.24 -7.61
C LEU A 240 -0.43 9.69 -7.82
N GLY A 241 0.07 10.38 -8.85
CA GLY A 241 -0.39 11.72 -9.23
C GLY A 241 -1.86 11.73 -9.66
N ASP A 242 -2.24 10.85 -10.58
CA ASP A 242 -3.61 10.73 -11.11
C ASP A 242 -4.63 10.37 -10.01
N LEU A 243 -4.20 9.57 -9.02
CA LEU A 243 -5.03 9.21 -7.86
C LEU A 243 -5.05 10.28 -6.76
N GLY A 244 -4.21 11.33 -6.83
CA GLY A 244 -4.04 12.28 -5.73
C GLY A 244 -3.35 11.68 -4.49
N ALA A 245 -2.63 10.57 -4.68
CA ALA A 245 -1.93 9.81 -3.64
C ALA A 245 -0.44 10.16 -3.54
N GLY A 246 0.06 11.14 -4.30
CA GLY A 246 1.41 11.70 -4.15
C GLY A 246 1.54 12.63 -2.93
N PRO A 247 2.75 13.07 -2.56
CA PRO A 247 2.93 14.12 -1.56
C PRO A 247 2.16 15.36 -2.01
N SER A 248 1.35 15.94 -1.12
CA SER A 248 0.72 17.22 -1.39
C SER A 248 1.84 18.23 -1.50
N LEU A 249 2.10 18.75 -2.70
CA LEU A 249 2.90 19.96 -2.83
C LEU A 249 2.12 21.04 -2.07
N VAL A 250 2.57 21.35 -0.86
CA VAL A 250 2.23 22.63 -0.25
C VAL A 250 2.88 23.65 -1.15
N VAL A 251 2.11 24.19 -2.09
CA VAL A 251 2.47 25.43 -2.76
C VAL A 251 2.44 26.48 -1.65
N THR A 252 3.57 26.69 -0.99
CA THR A 252 3.79 27.91 -0.24
C THR A 252 3.76 29.02 -1.27
N ASN A 253 2.61 29.69 -1.41
CA ASN A 253 2.52 30.96 -2.10
C ASN A 253 3.47 31.93 -1.39
N ALA A 254 4.70 31.97 -1.86
CA ALA A 254 5.72 32.92 -1.43
C ALA A 254 6.55 33.37 -2.64
N ASP A 255 5.90 33.59 -3.78
CA ASP A 255 6.38 34.55 -4.77
C ASP A 255 5.57 35.84 -4.60
N THR A 256 5.73 36.48 -3.43
CA THR A 256 5.45 37.90 -3.32
C THR A 256 6.74 38.63 -3.64
N VAL A 257 6.74 39.24 -4.82
CA VAL A 257 7.72 40.17 -5.35
C VAL A 257 8.23 41.10 -4.25
N SER A 258 9.54 41.12 -4.02
CA SER A 258 10.24 42.27 -3.47
C SER A 258 11.30 42.73 -4.45
N LEU A 259 10.88 43.65 -5.33
CA LEU A 259 11.78 44.62 -5.94
C LEU A 259 12.12 45.65 -4.84
N SER A 260 13.22 45.42 -4.10
CA SER A 260 13.79 46.50 -3.29
C SER A 260 14.62 47.40 -4.20
N SER A 261 14.00 48.48 -4.63
CA SER A 261 14.66 49.66 -5.17
C SER A 261 15.63 50.28 -4.14
N SER A 262 16.63 50.98 -4.70
CA SER A 262 17.46 52.05 -4.12
C SER A 262 18.50 51.68 -3.07
N VAL A 263 19.78 51.85 -3.43
CA VAL A 263 20.67 52.76 -2.70
C VAL A 263 21.48 53.57 -3.72
N SER A 264 21.15 54.86 -3.79
CA SER A 264 22.09 55.92 -4.16
C SER A 264 22.51 56.60 -2.86
N GLY A 265 23.81 56.73 -2.65
CA GLY A 265 24.44 57.41 -1.52
C GLY A 265 25.95 57.37 -1.70
#